data_AF-A0A1M6Z525-F1
#
_entry.id   AF-A0A1M6Z525-F1
#
_cell.length_a   1.000
_cell.length_b   1.000
_cell.length_c   1.000
_cell.angle_alpha   90.00
_cell.angle_beta   90.00
_cell.angle_gamma   90.00
#
_symmetry.space_group_name_H-M   'P 1'
#
loop_
_entity.id
_entity.type
_entity.pdbx_description
1 polymer ?
#
loop_
_entity_poly.entity_id
_entity_poly.type
_entity_poly.pdbx_seq_one_letter_code
_entity_poly.pdbx_strand_id
1 'polypeptide(L)'
;MSRLSRKVKRLQRKNSQSHIFLLFLFLLFICGAAFVARLYAIAPVKIMDASMTPKFKEQSIHWMCKLPQCLSKIKEQDIVWLSLKSGETMVRRVLAMPGDSIEITDKGRVRTPHRNYKWKGEDAFIQSQTIYVPKAGDTLYFDKLNEVEQDYILAYLHTHGEKIAIKSTLWQGDREINIDRVGATKIANRQVSLKEVDYLPWQDRYLIELQIRQAEPGNAPIKIKRELFRLKPAKLELTPPPTSSADSTASDSIKTDSVKVAHVDSSKAAKSDSTQNDTTKKDSAVAAPAKPAPAKEEPEKYLDEPLNMIVIEEDCYYMTCIKGSSCPDSRELGYFTHKDFIGRYLEWPDRIKVKVIYPIQRYANRALDYALSLLAPEEEEE
;
A
#
# COMPACT_ATOMS: atom_id res chain seq x y z
N MET A 1 -50.88 -30.35 45.33
CA MET A 1 -49.60 -29.65 45.65
C MET A 1 -49.80 -28.14 45.65
N SER A 2 -49.63 -27.47 46.80
CA SER A 2 -50.01 -26.07 47.04
C SER A 2 -49.13 -25.05 46.29
N ARG A 3 -49.71 -23.91 45.85
CA ARG A 3 -48.99 -22.79 45.21
C ARG A 3 -47.81 -22.27 46.05
N LEU A 4 -47.90 -22.39 47.37
CA LEU A 4 -46.84 -22.02 48.33
C LEU A 4 -45.58 -22.87 48.17
N SER A 5 -45.71 -24.20 48.03
CA SER A 5 -44.56 -25.09 47.86
C SER A 5 -43.75 -24.78 46.60
N ARG A 6 -44.40 -24.33 45.51
CA ARG A 6 -43.73 -23.89 44.28
C ARG A 6 -43.02 -22.54 44.46
N LYS A 7 -43.60 -21.60 45.23
CA LYS A 7 -42.96 -20.31 45.54
C LYS A 7 -41.73 -20.51 46.44
N VAL A 8 -41.82 -21.34 47.47
CA VAL A 8 -40.70 -21.64 48.37
C VAL A 8 -39.58 -22.35 47.62
N LYS A 9 -39.86 -23.39 46.82
CA LYS A 9 -38.84 -24.04 45.98
C LYS A 9 -38.20 -23.08 44.97
N ARG A 10 -38.95 -22.10 44.43
CA ARG A 10 -38.39 -21.05 43.55
C ARG A 10 -37.47 -20.09 44.31
N LEU A 11 -37.86 -19.65 45.50
CA LEU A 11 -37.03 -18.76 46.33
C LEU A 11 -35.78 -19.47 46.85
N GLN A 12 -35.91 -20.73 47.24
CA GLN A 12 -34.80 -21.56 47.72
C GLN A 12 -33.83 -21.92 46.57
N ARG A 13 -34.31 -22.09 45.33
CA ARG A 13 -33.43 -22.18 44.14
C ARG A 13 -32.72 -20.86 43.83
N LYS A 14 -33.41 -19.72 43.98
CA LYS A 14 -32.82 -18.39 43.71
C LYS A 14 -31.74 -18.00 44.72
N ASN A 15 -31.79 -18.54 45.94
CA ASN A 15 -30.80 -18.26 46.99
C ASN A 15 -29.89 -19.46 47.30
N SER A 16 -29.89 -20.49 46.44
CA SER A 16 -28.99 -21.64 46.60
C SER A 16 -27.57 -21.24 46.23
N GLN A 17 -26.63 -21.38 47.17
CA GLN A 17 -25.20 -21.13 46.93
C GLN A 17 -24.68 -21.91 45.71
N SER A 18 -25.19 -23.11 45.46
CA SER A 18 -24.84 -23.90 44.28
C SER A 18 -25.24 -23.24 42.96
N HIS A 19 -26.41 -22.59 42.90
CA HIS A 19 -26.87 -21.90 41.70
C HIS A 19 -26.06 -20.63 41.42
N ILE A 20 -25.65 -19.90 42.48
CA ILE A 20 -24.77 -18.73 42.36
C ILE A 20 -23.38 -19.17 41.87
N PHE A 21 -22.83 -20.25 42.43
CA PHE A 21 -21.54 -20.81 42.02
C PHE A 21 -21.53 -21.25 40.55
N LEU A 22 -22.56 -21.97 40.10
CA LEU A 22 -22.68 -22.38 38.69
C LEU A 22 -22.79 -21.18 37.75
N LEU A 23 -23.57 -20.16 38.11
CA LEU A 23 -23.69 -18.94 37.33
C LEU A 23 -22.36 -18.19 37.25
N PHE A 24 -21.61 -18.13 38.36
CA PHE A 24 -20.27 -17.53 38.39
C PHE A 24 -19.29 -18.29 37.50
N LEU A 25 -19.23 -19.63 37.59
CA LEU A 25 -18.36 -20.46 36.76
C LEU A 25 -18.73 -20.33 35.27
N PHE A 26 -20.02 -20.28 34.94
CA PHE A 26 -20.49 -20.02 33.59
C PHE A 26 -20.07 -18.65 33.06
N LEU A 27 -20.19 -17.59 33.88
CA LEU A 27 -19.70 -16.25 33.54
C LEU A 27 -18.18 -16.24 33.35
N LEU A 28 -17.42 -16.92 34.21
CA LEU A 28 -15.97 -17.05 34.09
C LEU A 28 -15.59 -17.77 32.81
N PHE A 29 -16.29 -18.85 32.45
CA PHE A 29 -16.10 -19.55 31.18
C PHE A 29 -16.38 -18.64 29.98
N ILE A 30 -17.48 -17.87 29.99
CA ILE A 30 -17.78 -16.90 28.92
C ILE A 30 -16.69 -15.83 28.84
N CYS A 31 -16.28 -15.25 29.96
CA CYS A 31 -15.21 -14.26 30.00
C CYS A 31 -13.88 -14.83 29.48
N GLY A 32 -13.52 -16.05 29.89
CA GLY A 32 -12.33 -16.75 29.40
C GLY A 32 -12.40 -17.01 27.90
N ALA A 33 -13.52 -17.53 27.40
CA ALA A 33 -13.74 -17.75 25.97
C ALA A 33 -13.69 -16.44 25.17
N ALA A 34 -14.30 -15.35 25.67
CA ALA A 34 -14.25 -14.03 25.06
C ALA A 34 -12.83 -13.46 25.02
N PHE A 35 -12.05 -13.68 26.08
CA PHE A 35 -10.65 -13.25 26.16
C PHE A 35 -9.77 -14.02 25.16
N VAL A 36 -9.92 -15.34 25.09
CA VAL A 36 -9.23 -16.18 24.09
C VAL A 36 -9.62 -15.77 22.66
N ALA A 37 -10.91 -15.56 22.40
CA ALA A 37 -11.39 -15.10 21.10
C ALA A 37 -10.79 -13.74 20.71
N ARG A 38 -10.64 -12.81 21.66
CA ARG A 38 -10.04 -11.50 21.43
C ARG A 38 -8.52 -11.56 21.20
N LEU A 39 -7.81 -12.42 21.91
CA LEU A 39 -6.35 -12.53 21.75
C LEU A 39 -5.97 -13.23 20.44
N TYR A 40 -6.70 -14.28 20.06
CA TYR A 40 -6.28 -15.17 18.98
C TYR A 40 -7.09 -15.05 17.69
N ALA A 41 -8.39 -14.75 17.78
CA ALA A 41 -9.27 -14.85 16.61
C ALA A 41 -9.64 -13.49 16.00
N ILE A 42 -9.95 -12.51 16.85
CA ILE A 42 -10.60 -11.26 16.43
C ILE A 42 -9.83 -10.07 17.00
N ALA A 43 -9.32 -9.21 16.11
CA ALA A 43 -8.60 -7.99 16.50
C ALA A 43 -9.33 -6.73 16.01
N PRO A 44 -9.46 -5.69 16.85
CA PRO A 44 -9.89 -4.38 16.39
C PRO A 44 -8.73 -3.71 15.63
N VAL A 45 -9.02 -3.12 14.48
CA VAL A 45 -8.04 -2.38 13.67
C VAL A 45 -8.60 -1.04 13.26
N LYS A 46 -7.75 -0.02 13.34
CA LYS A 46 -8.06 1.34 12.90
C LYS A 46 -7.65 1.49 11.43
N ILE A 47 -8.55 2.00 10.60
CA ILE A 47 -8.24 2.34 9.21
C ILE A 47 -7.55 3.70 9.21
N MET A 48 -6.35 3.78 8.63
CA MET A 48 -5.53 5.00 8.64
C MET A 48 -5.74 5.87 7.40
N ASP A 49 -6.29 5.33 6.32
CA ASP A 49 -6.46 6.02 5.03
C ASP A 49 -7.93 6.16 4.59
N ALA A 50 -8.19 7.01 3.60
CA ALA A 50 -9.52 7.22 3.02
C ALA A 50 -9.83 6.27 1.84
N SER A 51 -8.94 5.31 1.54
CA SER A 51 -8.98 4.41 0.37
C SER A 51 -10.27 3.58 0.25
N MET A 52 -10.90 3.30 1.40
CA MET A 52 -12.12 2.50 1.49
C MET A 52 -13.40 3.34 1.67
N THR A 53 -13.31 4.65 1.47
CA THR A 53 -14.48 5.55 1.48
C THR A 53 -15.39 5.24 0.27
N PRO A 54 -16.73 5.23 0.42
CA PRO A 54 -17.50 5.63 1.60
C PRO A 54 -17.88 4.49 2.55
N LYS A 55 -17.50 3.24 2.27
CA LYS A 55 -17.91 2.09 3.12
C LYS A 55 -17.25 2.19 4.49
N PHE A 56 -15.98 2.57 4.53
CA PHE A 56 -15.26 2.82 5.77
C PHE A 56 -14.79 4.27 5.81
N LYS A 57 -14.90 4.89 6.99
CA LYS A 57 -14.43 6.25 7.21
C LYS A 57 -12.96 6.19 7.61
N GLU A 58 -12.24 7.27 7.36
CA GLU A 58 -10.91 7.41 7.93
C GLU A 58 -10.99 7.32 9.46
N GLN A 59 -10.00 6.68 10.07
CA GLN A 59 -9.89 6.49 11.52
C GLN A 59 -10.97 5.61 12.18
N SER A 60 -11.86 4.98 11.41
CA SER A 60 -12.86 4.07 12.00
C SER A 60 -12.25 2.75 12.46
N ILE A 61 -12.78 2.23 13.56
CA ILE A 61 -12.35 0.96 14.15
C ILE A 61 -13.26 -0.16 13.65
N HIS A 62 -12.66 -1.12 12.96
CA HIS A 62 -13.33 -2.30 12.45
C HIS A 62 -12.71 -3.57 13.04
N TRP A 63 -13.41 -4.68 12.87
CA TRP A 63 -12.98 -5.97 13.39
C TRP A 63 -12.46 -6.83 12.24
N MET A 64 -11.31 -7.45 12.44
CA MET A 64 -10.75 -8.43 11.51
C MET A 64 -10.58 -9.79 12.18
N CYS A 65 -10.71 -10.84 11.38
CA CYS A 65 -10.38 -12.21 11.73
C CYS A 65 -8.93 -12.51 11.35
N LYS A 66 -8.11 -12.91 12.32
CA LYS A 66 -6.70 -13.32 12.13
C LYS A 66 -6.52 -14.82 11.94
N LEU A 67 -7.57 -15.62 12.12
CA LEU A 67 -7.44 -17.08 12.05
C LEU A 67 -7.04 -17.54 10.64
N PRO A 68 -6.15 -18.55 10.51
CA PRO A 68 -5.80 -19.13 9.22
C PRO A 68 -7.02 -19.66 8.43
N GLN A 69 -8.06 -20.12 9.13
CA GLN A 69 -9.31 -20.56 8.51
C GLN A 69 -10.10 -19.41 7.85
N CYS A 70 -9.95 -18.18 8.34
CA CYS A 70 -10.55 -17.00 7.72
C CYS A 70 -9.77 -16.57 6.47
N LEU A 71 -8.44 -16.66 6.53
CA LEU A 71 -7.55 -16.29 5.43
C LEU A 71 -7.60 -17.31 4.29
N SER A 72 -7.59 -18.61 4.58
CA SER A 72 -7.68 -19.67 3.56
C SER A 72 -9.00 -19.68 2.76
N LYS A 73 -10.03 -18.98 3.23
CA LYS A 73 -11.34 -18.89 2.59
C LYS A 73 -11.65 -17.48 2.11
N ILE A 74 -10.64 -16.80 1.58
CA ILE A 74 -10.81 -15.49 0.95
C ILE A 74 -11.57 -15.66 -0.36
N LYS A 75 -12.49 -14.74 -0.60
CA LYS A 75 -13.33 -14.68 -1.79
C LYS A 75 -13.19 -13.32 -2.44
N GLU A 76 -13.60 -13.25 -3.69
CA GLU A 76 -13.80 -11.97 -4.38
C GLU A 76 -14.67 -11.04 -3.53
N GLN A 77 -14.33 -9.75 -3.51
CA GLN A 77 -14.94 -8.66 -2.74
C GLN A 77 -14.73 -8.72 -1.22
N ASP A 78 -14.03 -9.73 -0.69
CA ASP A 78 -13.59 -9.70 0.69
C ASP A 78 -12.65 -8.50 0.90
N ILE A 79 -12.73 -7.92 2.10
CA ILE A 79 -11.85 -6.84 2.52
C ILE A 79 -10.79 -7.43 3.42
N VAL A 80 -9.53 -7.17 3.11
CA VAL A 80 -8.37 -7.76 3.78
C VAL A 80 -7.39 -6.69 4.23
N TRP A 81 -6.72 -6.97 5.33
CA TRP A 81 -5.58 -6.20 5.83
C TRP A 81 -4.31 -6.83 5.30
N LEU A 82 -3.45 -5.98 4.76
CA LEU A 82 -2.19 -6.35 4.15
C LEU A 82 -1.04 -5.73 4.94
N SER A 83 0.07 -6.45 5.02
CA SER A 83 1.36 -5.92 5.44
C SER A 83 2.19 -5.62 4.20
N LEU A 84 2.68 -4.40 4.08
CA LEU A 84 3.69 -4.04 3.09
C LEU A 84 5.09 -4.39 3.61
N LYS A 85 6.07 -4.46 2.69
CA LYS A 85 7.49 -4.60 3.04
C LYS A 85 8.03 -3.48 3.92
N SER A 86 7.46 -2.29 3.81
CA SER A 86 7.80 -1.15 4.67
C SER A 86 7.40 -1.37 6.13
N GLY A 87 6.62 -2.41 6.43
CA GLY A 87 5.97 -2.64 7.73
C GLY A 87 4.66 -1.87 7.89
N GLU A 88 4.28 -1.05 6.90
CA GLU A 88 3.00 -0.36 6.87
C GLU A 88 1.86 -1.33 6.59
N THR A 89 0.70 -1.07 7.20
CA THR A 89 -0.49 -1.88 6.99
C THR A 89 -1.53 -1.13 6.19
N MET A 90 -2.17 -1.79 5.24
CA MET A 90 -3.22 -1.19 4.41
C MET A 90 -4.44 -2.10 4.29
N VAL A 91 -5.58 -1.51 3.93
CA VAL A 91 -6.86 -2.21 3.82
C VAL A 91 -7.36 -2.13 2.40
N ARG A 92 -7.53 -3.27 1.74
CA ARG A 92 -7.99 -3.32 0.35
C ARG A 92 -9.08 -4.36 0.15
N ARG A 93 -9.74 -4.25 -0.99
CA ARG A 93 -10.73 -5.22 -1.45
C ARG A 93 -10.06 -6.16 -2.44
N VAL A 94 -10.33 -7.45 -2.31
CA VAL A 94 -9.96 -8.44 -3.31
C VAL A 94 -10.86 -8.26 -4.53
N LEU A 95 -10.29 -7.88 -5.67
CA LEU A 95 -11.02 -7.73 -6.91
C LEU A 95 -11.05 -9.03 -7.71
N ALA A 96 -9.94 -9.77 -7.73
CA ALA A 96 -9.85 -11.03 -8.44
C ALA A 96 -8.92 -12.02 -7.73
N MET A 97 -9.24 -13.30 -7.92
CA MET A 97 -8.61 -14.44 -7.28
C MET A 97 -7.49 -15.03 -8.16
N PRO A 98 -6.62 -15.89 -7.62
CA PRO A 98 -5.61 -16.59 -8.42
C PRO A 98 -6.24 -17.35 -9.60
N GLY A 99 -5.71 -17.13 -10.80
CA GLY A 99 -6.20 -17.72 -12.04
C GLY A 99 -7.33 -16.97 -12.74
N ASP A 100 -7.86 -15.89 -12.16
CA ASP A 100 -8.87 -15.06 -12.80
C ASP A 100 -8.28 -14.18 -13.91
N SER A 101 -9.11 -13.83 -14.89
CA SER A 101 -8.80 -12.78 -15.88
C SER A 101 -9.71 -11.59 -15.70
N ILE A 102 -9.13 -10.39 -15.61
CA ILE A 102 -9.83 -9.13 -15.38
C ILE A 102 -9.75 -8.28 -16.65
N GLU A 103 -10.87 -7.84 -17.18
CA GLU A 103 -10.91 -6.82 -18.22
C GLU A 103 -11.25 -5.46 -17.58
N ILE A 104 -10.33 -4.50 -17.69
CA ILE A 104 -10.54 -3.12 -17.22
C ILE A 104 -10.54 -2.21 -18.46
N THR A 105 -11.67 -1.56 -18.71
CA THR A 105 -11.81 -0.65 -19.85
C THR A 105 -11.31 0.75 -19.51
N ASP A 106 -10.92 1.52 -20.53
CA ASP A 106 -10.67 2.97 -20.48
C ASP A 106 -11.80 3.80 -19.82
N LYS A 107 -13.04 3.31 -19.86
CA LYS A 107 -14.22 3.94 -19.24
C LYS A 107 -14.45 3.53 -17.78
N GLY A 108 -13.49 2.83 -17.17
CA GLY A 108 -13.58 2.34 -15.80
C GLY A 108 -14.60 1.22 -15.58
N ARG A 109 -15.00 0.48 -16.62
CA ARG A 109 -15.77 -0.75 -16.46
C ARG A 109 -14.82 -1.91 -16.18
N VAL A 110 -15.16 -2.70 -15.17
CA VAL A 110 -14.40 -3.87 -14.76
C VAL A 110 -15.26 -5.10 -14.99
N ARG A 111 -14.71 -6.09 -15.69
CA ARG A 111 -15.30 -7.41 -15.86
C ARG A 111 -14.35 -8.44 -15.27
N THR A 112 -14.85 -9.21 -14.32
CA THR A 112 -14.22 -10.41 -13.77
C THR A 112 -15.07 -11.62 -14.19
N PRO A 113 -14.59 -12.86 -14.00
CA PRO A 113 -15.39 -14.06 -14.26
C PRO A 113 -16.71 -14.10 -13.48
N HIS A 114 -16.80 -13.33 -12.41
CA HIS A 114 -17.90 -13.36 -11.46
C HIS A 114 -18.80 -12.12 -11.53
N ARG A 115 -18.28 -10.97 -12.00
CA ARG A 115 -18.97 -9.68 -11.94
C ARG A 115 -18.64 -8.77 -13.10
N ASN A 116 -19.57 -7.88 -13.40
CA ASN A 116 -19.37 -6.77 -14.32
C ASN A 116 -19.93 -5.50 -13.68
N TYR A 117 -19.10 -4.50 -13.44
CA TYR A 117 -19.53 -3.26 -12.80
C TYR A 117 -18.71 -2.06 -13.27
N LYS A 118 -19.25 -0.85 -13.06
CA LYS A 118 -18.50 0.39 -13.28
C LYS A 118 -17.77 0.77 -11.99
N TRP A 119 -16.44 0.79 -12.05
CA TRP A 119 -15.60 1.22 -10.95
C TRP A 119 -15.61 2.75 -10.88
N LYS A 120 -16.19 3.27 -9.79
CA LYS A 120 -16.42 4.71 -9.63
C LYS A 120 -15.09 5.44 -9.43
N GLY A 121 -14.85 6.44 -10.28
CA GLY A 121 -13.64 7.26 -10.24
C GLY A 121 -12.40 6.52 -10.74
N GLU A 122 -12.56 5.46 -11.54
CA GLU A 122 -11.44 4.82 -12.20
C GLU A 122 -11.07 5.56 -13.48
N ASP A 123 -9.86 6.10 -13.51
CA ASP A 123 -9.28 6.87 -14.62
C ASP A 123 -7.80 6.51 -14.89
N ALA A 124 -7.24 5.50 -14.19
CA ALA A 124 -5.82 5.15 -14.32
C ALA A 124 -5.50 4.40 -15.63
N PHE A 125 -6.52 3.80 -16.27
CA PHE A 125 -6.37 3.07 -17.52
C PHE A 125 -6.64 3.96 -18.73
N ILE A 126 -5.58 4.31 -19.46
CA ILE A 126 -5.65 5.06 -20.72
C ILE A 126 -6.18 4.18 -21.86
N GLN A 127 -6.02 2.86 -21.75
CA GLN A 127 -6.51 1.87 -22.71
C GLN A 127 -7.20 0.72 -21.99
N SER A 128 -8.10 0.03 -22.70
CA SER A 128 -8.73 -1.18 -22.19
C SER A 128 -7.73 -2.34 -22.18
N GLN A 129 -7.58 -3.01 -21.05
CA GLN A 129 -6.58 -4.07 -20.84
C GLN A 129 -7.24 -5.31 -20.24
N THR A 130 -6.73 -6.48 -20.62
CA THR A 130 -7.08 -7.76 -20.00
C THR A 130 -5.89 -8.27 -19.21
N ILE A 131 -6.04 -8.44 -17.91
CA ILE A 131 -4.99 -8.77 -16.96
C ILE A 131 -5.28 -10.15 -16.39
N TYR A 132 -4.34 -11.08 -16.52
CA TYR A 132 -4.37 -12.37 -15.88
C TYR A 132 -3.76 -12.31 -14.47
N VAL A 133 -4.48 -12.82 -13.47
CA VAL A 133 -3.98 -12.95 -12.09
C VAL A 133 -3.31 -14.30 -11.94
N PRO A 134 -1.99 -14.37 -11.71
CA PRO A 134 -1.29 -15.64 -11.68
C PRO A 134 -1.69 -16.53 -10.49
N LYS A 135 -1.58 -17.86 -10.64
CA LYS A 135 -1.73 -18.82 -9.55
C LYS A 135 -0.41 -19.54 -9.27
N ALA A 136 -0.32 -20.17 -8.09
CA ALA A 136 0.85 -20.97 -7.74
C ALA A 136 1.11 -22.07 -8.78
N GLY A 137 2.37 -22.18 -9.21
CA GLY A 137 2.83 -23.13 -10.22
C GLY A 137 2.72 -22.64 -11.67
N ASP A 138 2.14 -21.47 -11.92
CA ASP A 138 2.11 -20.90 -13.26
C ASP A 138 3.52 -20.54 -13.75
N THR A 139 3.74 -20.71 -15.05
CA THR A 139 4.95 -20.26 -15.73
C THR A 139 4.58 -19.15 -16.70
N LEU A 140 5.04 -17.95 -16.40
CA LEU A 140 4.80 -16.76 -17.21
C LEU A 140 6.02 -16.49 -18.10
N TYR A 141 5.77 -16.10 -19.34
CA TYR A 141 6.80 -15.69 -20.28
C TYR A 141 6.73 -14.17 -20.44
N PHE A 142 7.77 -13.46 -20.02
CA PHE A 142 7.74 -12.00 -19.88
C PHE A 142 7.47 -11.28 -21.21
N ASP A 143 8.01 -11.81 -22.31
CA ASP A 143 7.79 -11.34 -23.68
C ASP A 143 6.34 -11.48 -24.19
N LYS A 144 5.56 -12.39 -23.60
CA LYS A 144 4.15 -12.64 -23.94
C LYS A 144 3.17 -11.87 -23.05
N LEU A 145 3.64 -11.32 -21.93
CA LEU A 145 2.83 -10.50 -21.05
C LEU A 145 2.49 -9.17 -21.73
N ASN A 146 1.31 -8.64 -21.41
CA ASN A 146 1.00 -7.27 -21.81
C ASN A 146 1.80 -6.26 -20.97
N GLU A 147 1.83 -5.00 -21.38
CA GLU A 147 2.65 -3.95 -20.75
C GLU A 147 2.30 -3.70 -19.28
N VAL A 148 1.03 -3.91 -18.90
CA VAL A 148 0.52 -3.75 -17.54
C VAL A 148 0.93 -4.94 -16.66
N GLU A 149 0.79 -6.15 -17.19
CA GLU A 149 1.23 -7.39 -16.54
C GLU A 149 2.74 -7.41 -16.33
N GLN A 150 3.51 -6.89 -17.30
CA GLN A 150 4.95 -6.72 -17.13
C GLN A 150 5.28 -5.84 -15.92
N ASP A 151 4.60 -4.69 -15.76
CA ASP A 151 4.79 -3.82 -14.60
C ASP A 151 4.41 -4.54 -13.28
N TYR A 152 3.31 -5.29 -13.28
CA TYR A 152 2.87 -6.01 -12.07
C TYR A 152 3.81 -7.14 -11.68
N ILE A 153 4.37 -7.84 -12.67
CA ILE A 153 5.37 -8.89 -12.44
C ILE A 153 6.71 -8.28 -11.99
N LEU A 154 7.11 -7.14 -12.54
CA LEU A 154 8.28 -6.42 -12.07
C LEU A 154 8.12 -5.99 -10.60
N ALA A 155 6.97 -5.42 -10.26
CA ALA A 155 6.65 -5.06 -8.88
C ALA A 155 6.65 -6.30 -7.98
N TYR A 156 6.06 -7.42 -8.43
CA TYR A 156 6.09 -8.70 -7.72
C TYR A 156 7.53 -9.20 -7.47
N LEU A 157 8.39 -9.22 -8.48
CA LEU A 157 9.78 -9.66 -8.33
C LEU A 157 10.55 -8.77 -7.34
N HIS A 158 10.35 -7.45 -7.41
CA HIS A 158 10.92 -6.52 -6.45
C HIS A 158 10.38 -6.74 -5.02
N THR A 159 9.07 -6.99 -4.87
CA THR A 159 8.47 -7.40 -3.60
C THR A 159 8.82 -8.83 -3.17
N HIS A 160 9.57 -9.60 -3.96
CA HIS A 160 10.15 -10.87 -3.51
C HIS A 160 11.67 -10.78 -3.29
N GLY A 161 12.25 -9.60 -3.51
CA GLY A 161 13.67 -9.34 -3.26
C GLY A 161 14.58 -9.83 -4.38
N GLU A 162 14.01 -10.17 -5.53
CA GLU A 162 14.75 -10.56 -6.72
C GLU A 162 15.50 -9.35 -7.28
N LYS A 163 16.80 -9.52 -7.50
CA LYS A 163 17.66 -8.48 -8.08
C LYS A 163 17.65 -8.63 -9.59
N ILE A 164 16.82 -7.84 -10.25
CA ILE A 164 16.65 -7.84 -11.69
C ILE A 164 17.12 -6.51 -12.29
N ALA A 165 17.55 -6.57 -13.54
CA ALA A 165 17.79 -5.42 -14.39
C ALA A 165 16.84 -5.49 -15.60
N ILE A 166 16.46 -4.33 -16.11
CA ILE A 166 15.56 -4.20 -17.24
C ILE A 166 16.33 -3.47 -18.34
N LYS A 167 16.23 -3.95 -19.58
CA LYS A 167 16.71 -3.26 -20.77
C LYS A 167 15.53 -3.02 -21.70
N SER A 168 15.31 -1.76 -22.06
CA SER A 168 14.28 -1.39 -23.03
C SER A 168 14.87 -1.28 -24.43
N THR A 169 14.10 -1.69 -25.43
CA THR A 169 14.40 -1.53 -26.86
C THR A 169 13.20 -0.92 -27.57
N LEU A 170 13.44 -0.11 -28.61
CA LEU A 170 12.38 0.58 -29.34
C LEU A 170 12.14 -0.11 -30.68
N TRP A 171 10.89 -0.43 -30.98
CA TRP A 171 10.51 -1.19 -32.17
C TRP A 171 9.45 -0.44 -32.98
N GLN A 172 9.57 -0.52 -34.30
CA GLN A 172 8.57 -0.08 -35.26
C GLN A 172 8.14 -1.27 -36.12
N GLY A 173 6.98 -1.86 -35.79
CA GLY A 173 6.60 -3.17 -36.31
C GLY A 173 7.61 -4.24 -35.89
N ASP A 174 8.23 -4.91 -36.87
CA ASP A 174 9.22 -5.97 -36.63
C ASP A 174 10.68 -5.48 -36.67
N ARG A 175 10.90 -4.18 -36.81
CA ARG A 175 12.24 -3.59 -36.89
C ARG A 175 12.58 -2.85 -35.61
N GLU A 176 13.73 -3.17 -35.03
CA GLU A 176 14.34 -2.36 -33.98
C GLU A 176 14.84 -1.02 -34.54
N ILE A 177 14.52 0.06 -33.86
CA ILE A 177 14.93 1.43 -34.18
C ILE A 177 15.72 2.01 -33.00
N ASN A 178 16.48 3.08 -33.25
CA ASN A 178 17.33 3.65 -32.21
C ASN A 178 16.50 4.20 -31.04
N ILE A 179 16.77 3.71 -29.82
CA ILE A 179 16.12 4.12 -28.58
C ILE A 179 16.37 5.60 -28.22
N ASP A 180 17.41 6.23 -28.78
CA ASP A 180 17.72 7.65 -28.59
C ASP A 180 16.51 8.57 -28.90
N ARG A 181 15.58 8.11 -29.75
CA ARG A 181 14.31 8.80 -30.05
C ARG A 181 13.45 9.04 -28.82
N VAL A 182 13.54 8.18 -27.80
CA VAL A 182 12.83 8.38 -26.53
C VAL A 182 13.31 9.66 -25.84
N GLY A 183 14.60 10.01 -25.98
CA GLY A 183 15.16 11.24 -25.41
C GLY A 183 14.56 12.54 -25.96
N ALA A 184 13.91 12.49 -27.12
CA ALA A 184 13.21 13.64 -27.70
C ALA A 184 11.79 13.84 -27.14
N THR A 185 11.24 12.83 -26.46
CA THR A 185 9.88 12.88 -25.89
C THR A 185 9.83 13.59 -24.54
N LYS A 186 8.62 13.98 -24.11
CA LYS A 186 8.42 14.67 -22.84
C LYS A 186 7.31 14.03 -22.01
N ILE A 187 7.54 13.90 -20.71
CA ILE A 187 6.52 13.56 -19.70
C ILE A 187 6.45 14.72 -18.71
N ALA A 188 5.24 15.24 -18.46
CA ALA A 188 5.02 16.37 -17.54
C ALA A 188 5.98 17.57 -17.78
N ASN A 189 6.18 17.94 -19.05
CA ASN A 189 7.10 19.00 -19.52
C ASN A 189 8.61 18.73 -19.34
N ARG A 190 9.02 17.56 -18.86
CA ARG A 190 10.42 17.17 -18.73
C ARG A 190 10.81 16.19 -19.84
N GLN A 191 12.02 16.32 -20.39
CA GLN A 191 12.58 15.33 -21.32
C GLN A 191 12.82 14.00 -20.60
N VAL A 192 12.49 12.90 -21.29
CA VAL A 192 12.70 11.56 -20.75
C VAL A 192 14.16 11.16 -20.90
N SER A 193 14.80 10.75 -19.81
CA SER A 193 16.17 10.24 -19.85
C SER A 193 16.17 8.78 -20.33
N LEU A 194 17.10 8.40 -21.20
CA LEU A 194 17.25 7.02 -21.67
C LEU A 194 17.45 6.02 -20.52
N LYS A 195 18.06 6.47 -19.41
CA LYS A 195 18.26 5.63 -18.21
C LYS A 195 17.00 5.39 -17.40
N GLU A 196 15.98 6.23 -17.57
CA GLU A 196 14.73 6.14 -16.81
C GLU A 196 13.73 5.21 -17.50
N VAL A 197 13.82 5.08 -18.84
CA VAL A 197 12.87 4.33 -19.69
C VAL A 197 12.64 2.90 -19.19
N ASP A 198 13.70 2.27 -18.71
CA ASP A 198 13.70 0.90 -18.20
C ASP A 198 12.71 0.68 -17.06
N TYR A 199 12.52 1.69 -16.21
CA TYR A 199 11.67 1.60 -15.01
C TYR A 199 10.41 2.46 -15.10
N LEU A 200 10.13 3.07 -16.27
CA LEU A 200 8.90 3.83 -16.44
C LEU A 200 7.66 2.93 -16.35
N PRO A 201 6.58 3.40 -15.70
CA PRO A 201 5.31 2.69 -15.69
C PRO A 201 4.71 2.67 -17.10
N TRP A 202 3.83 1.72 -17.36
CA TRP A 202 3.29 1.44 -18.69
C TRP A 202 2.53 2.65 -19.25
N GLN A 203 1.86 3.44 -18.41
CA GLN A 203 1.16 4.66 -18.85
C GLN A 203 2.13 5.63 -19.51
N ASP A 204 3.27 5.86 -18.85
CA ASP A 204 4.30 6.77 -19.33
C ASP A 204 4.97 6.23 -20.59
N ARG A 205 5.25 4.92 -20.66
CA ARG A 205 5.77 4.28 -21.87
C ARG A 205 4.80 4.43 -23.05
N TYR A 206 3.53 4.16 -22.82
CA TYR A 206 2.48 4.29 -23.82
C TYR A 206 2.37 5.74 -24.34
N LEU A 207 2.49 6.74 -23.46
CA LEU A 207 2.51 8.15 -23.86
C LEU A 207 3.75 8.51 -24.69
N ILE A 208 4.91 7.95 -24.36
CA ILE A 208 6.16 8.10 -25.15
C ILE A 208 5.96 7.50 -26.54
N GLU A 209 5.43 6.28 -26.63
CA GLU A 209 5.16 5.60 -27.90
C GLU A 209 4.23 6.43 -28.80
N LEU A 210 3.17 7.01 -28.23
CA LEU A 210 2.27 7.91 -28.95
C LEU A 210 2.97 9.16 -29.48
N GLN A 211 3.86 9.78 -28.69
CA GLN A 211 4.61 10.96 -29.13
C GLN A 211 5.56 10.63 -30.28
N ILE A 212 6.30 9.53 -30.19
CA ILE A 212 7.21 9.08 -31.24
C ILE A 212 6.42 8.78 -32.51
N ARG A 213 5.29 8.07 -32.40
CA ARG A 213 4.40 7.77 -33.53
C ARG A 213 3.87 9.03 -34.21
N GLN A 214 3.60 10.10 -33.46
CA GLN A 214 3.16 11.38 -34.02
C GLN A 214 4.29 12.13 -34.72
N ALA A 215 5.51 12.07 -34.20
CA ALA A 215 6.68 12.72 -34.79
C ALA A 215 7.14 12.05 -36.09
N GLU A 216 6.99 10.72 -36.17
CA GLU A 216 7.40 9.92 -37.31
C GLU A 216 6.21 9.11 -37.84
N PRO A 217 5.37 9.72 -38.70
CA PRO A 217 4.18 9.06 -39.22
C PRO A 217 4.57 7.89 -40.13
N GLY A 218 4.73 6.72 -39.52
CA GLY A 218 4.85 5.43 -40.19
C GLY A 218 3.55 4.64 -40.07
N ASN A 219 3.35 3.71 -41.01
CA ASN A 219 2.19 2.81 -40.97
C ASN A 219 2.32 1.73 -39.87
N ALA A 220 3.53 1.47 -39.39
CA ALA A 220 3.80 0.44 -38.39
C ALA A 220 3.69 1.01 -36.95
N PRO A 221 3.16 0.22 -35.99
CA PRO A 221 3.06 0.65 -34.59
C PRO A 221 4.44 0.79 -33.95
N ILE A 222 4.62 1.82 -33.13
CA ILE A 222 5.78 1.99 -32.25
C ILE A 222 5.51 1.24 -30.95
N LYS A 223 6.49 0.48 -30.47
CA LYS A 223 6.44 -0.25 -29.19
C LYS A 223 7.78 -0.21 -28.48
N ILE A 224 7.76 0.02 -27.18
CA ILE A 224 8.91 -0.13 -26.29
C ILE A 224 8.84 -1.54 -25.69
N LYS A 225 9.72 -2.42 -26.14
CA LYS A 225 9.85 -3.77 -25.58
C LYS A 225 10.82 -3.74 -24.41
N ARG A 226 10.54 -4.56 -23.40
CA ARG A 226 11.42 -4.73 -22.23
C ARG A 226 11.90 -6.16 -22.15
N GLU A 227 13.17 -6.29 -21.81
CA GLU A 227 13.83 -7.56 -21.55
C GLU A 227 14.33 -7.54 -20.11
N LEU A 228 14.12 -8.66 -19.41
CA LEU A 228 14.58 -8.84 -18.04
C LEU A 228 15.90 -9.59 -18.02
N PHE A 229 16.77 -9.19 -17.10
CA PHE A 229 18.04 -9.84 -16.85
C PHE A 229 18.16 -10.08 -15.35
N ARG A 230 18.72 -11.22 -14.97
CA ARG A 230 19.19 -11.39 -13.58
C ARG A 230 20.46 -10.57 -13.40
N LEU A 231 20.59 -9.93 -12.25
CA LEU A 231 21.85 -9.31 -11.89
C LEU A 231 22.77 -10.39 -11.32
N LYS A 232 23.99 -10.47 -11.86
CA LYS A 232 25.04 -11.26 -11.22
C LYS A 232 25.15 -10.77 -9.77
N PRO A 233 25.23 -11.67 -8.77
CA PRO A 233 25.66 -11.24 -7.45
C PRO A 233 27.03 -10.63 -7.67
N ALA A 234 27.12 -9.30 -7.61
CA ALA A 234 28.38 -8.61 -7.71
C ALA A 234 29.30 -9.31 -6.73
N LYS A 235 30.42 -9.86 -7.24
CA LYS A 235 31.45 -10.47 -6.41
C LYS A 235 32.02 -9.32 -5.57
N LEU A 236 31.32 -8.98 -4.51
CA LEU A 236 31.68 -8.00 -3.50
C LEU A 236 32.80 -8.63 -2.67
N GLU A 237 33.93 -8.91 -3.30
CA GLU A 237 35.21 -8.89 -2.62
C GLU A 237 35.45 -7.42 -2.28
N LEU A 238 34.86 -7.00 -1.16
CA LEU A 238 35.40 -5.90 -0.37
C LEU A 238 36.80 -6.35 0.04
N THR A 239 37.81 -6.06 -0.78
CA THR A 239 39.16 -5.96 -0.25
C THR A 239 39.10 -4.91 0.87
N PRO A 240 39.34 -5.30 2.14
CA PRO A 240 39.37 -4.32 3.20
C PRO A 240 40.43 -3.27 2.86
N PRO A 241 40.19 -1.98 3.14
CA PRO A 241 41.21 -0.96 2.95
C PRO A 241 42.45 -1.35 3.76
N PRO A 242 43.67 -1.12 3.23
CA PRO A 242 44.89 -1.42 3.95
C PRO A 242 44.87 -0.69 5.30
N THR A 243 45.01 -1.47 6.36
CA THR A 243 45.15 -0.98 7.73
C THR A 243 46.46 -0.20 7.81
N SER A 244 46.40 1.12 7.69
CA SER A 244 47.52 1.98 8.08
C SER A 244 47.48 2.17 9.60
N SER A 245 48.30 1.39 10.29
CA SER A 245 48.79 1.69 11.62
C SER A 245 49.61 2.98 11.59
N ALA A 246 49.20 4.00 12.34
CA ALA A 246 50.10 4.97 12.95
C ALA A 246 49.37 5.73 14.06
N ASP A 247 49.93 5.59 15.27
CA ASP A 247 49.63 6.35 16.48
C ASP A 247 49.72 7.88 16.27
N SER A 248 48.84 8.62 16.95
CA SER A 248 49.28 9.65 17.89
C SER A 248 48.13 10.09 18.79
N THR A 249 48.28 9.77 20.07
CA THR A 249 47.70 10.40 21.25
C THR A 249 47.64 11.92 21.18
N ALA A 250 46.48 12.51 21.55
CA ALA A 250 46.40 13.72 22.36
C ALA A 250 44.99 13.86 22.95
N SER A 251 44.93 13.65 24.26
CA SER A 251 43.87 14.07 25.17
C SER A 251 43.61 15.57 25.07
N ASP A 252 42.34 15.98 25.08
CA ASP A 252 41.92 17.01 26.05
C ASP A 252 40.39 17.04 26.22
N SER A 253 40.02 16.94 27.50
CA SER A 253 38.71 17.18 28.08
C SER A 253 38.27 18.64 27.90
N ILE A 254 36.96 18.92 27.88
CA ILE A 254 36.29 19.92 28.74
C ILE A 254 34.77 20.03 28.45
N LYS A 255 34.02 19.81 29.54
CA LYS A 255 32.75 20.42 30.00
C LYS A 255 31.49 20.42 29.14
N THR A 256 30.55 19.62 29.63
CA THR A 256 29.15 19.97 29.85
C THR A 256 28.93 21.39 30.35
N ASP A 257 28.00 22.12 29.74
CA ASP A 257 27.13 23.06 30.45
C ASP A 257 25.73 23.07 29.83
N SER A 258 24.77 22.83 30.72
CA SER A 258 23.34 22.91 30.53
C SER A 258 22.86 24.36 30.76
N VAL A 259 22.10 24.95 29.85
CA VAL A 259 21.28 26.13 30.15
C VAL A 259 19.91 26.05 29.46
N LYS A 260 18.93 26.49 30.25
CA LYS A 260 17.47 26.48 30.11
C LYS A 260 16.92 27.37 28.99
N VAL A 261 15.81 26.89 28.43
CA VAL A 261 14.49 27.54 28.26
C VAL A 261 14.43 29.08 28.26
N ALA A 262 13.95 29.65 27.15
CA ALA A 262 12.99 30.75 27.18
C ALA A 262 12.08 30.73 25.93
N HIS A 263 10.78 30.75 26.23
CA HIS A 263 9.64 31.02 25.36
C HIS A 263 9.61 32.53 25.03
N VAL A 264 9.42 32.93 23.76
CA VAL A 264 8.69 34.17 23.40
C VAL A 264 8.04 33.99 22.02
N ASP A 265 6.77 34.32 21.96
CA ASP A 265 5.88 34.31 20.81
C ASP A 265 6.06 35.50 19.85
N SER A 266 5.38 35.37 18.70
CA SER A 266 4.70 36.43 17.94
C SER A 266 5.44 37.14 16.79
N SER A 267 4.96 36.80 15.59
CA SER A 267 4.43 37.71 14.55
C SER A 267 5.23 38.96 14.15
N LYS A 268 5.56 39.10 12.86
CA LYS A 268 4.86 40.02 11.93
C LYS A 268 5.49 40.00 10.53
N ALA A 269 4.62 40.08 9.53
CA ALA A 269 4.94 40.37 8.15
C ALA A 269 5.25 41.87 7.97
N ALA A 270 6.17 42.19 7.04
CA ALA A 270 6.01 43.13 5.91
C ALA A 270 7.32 43.83 5.49
N LYS A 271 7.62 43.71 4.20
CA LYS A 271 8.21 44.67 3.24
C LYS A 271 9.25 45.72 3.70
N SER A 272 10.41 45.68 3.03
CA SER A 272 11.03 46.80 2.27
C SER A 272 12.24 46.22 1.51
N ASP A 273 12.25 46.18 0.18
CA ASP A 273 12.70 47.22 -0.76
C ASP A 273 14.17 47.70 -0.62
N SER A 274 14.81 47.68 -1.80
CA SER A 274 16.08 48.28 -2.24
C SER A 274 17.38 48.00 -1.47
N THR A 275 18.41 47.54 -2.17
CA THR A 275 19.43 48.44 -2.77
C THR A 275 20.56 47.62 -3.39
N GLN A 276 20.82 47.98 -4.64
CA GLN A 276 21.90 47.62 -5.53
C GLN A 276 23.27 47.96 -4.91
N ASN A 277 24.25 47.05 -4.99
CA ASN A 277 25.66 47.45 -5.03
C ASN A 277 26.49 46.41 -5.80
N ASP A 278 26.97 46.87 -6.95
CA ASP A 278 28.12 46.34 -7.67
C ASP A 278 29.36 46.30 -6.76
N THR A 279 30.12 45.21 -6.83
CA THR A 279 31.58 45.30 -6.79
C THR A 279 32.21 44.05 -7.38
N THR A 280 32.73 44.24 -8.58
CA THR A 280 33.84 43.48 -9.18
C THR A 280 34.91 43.12 -8.16
N LYS A 281 35.20 41.82 -8.01
CA LYS A 281 36.57 41.39 -7.72
C LYS A 281 36.87 40.06 -8.42
N LYS A 282 37.94 40.14 -9.22
CA LYS A 282 38.45 39.18 -10.16
C LYS A 282 39.64 38.51 -9.48
N ASP A 283 39.45 37.31 -8.93
CA ASP A 283 40.54 36.49 -8.43
C ASP A 283 40.61 35.20 -9.23
N SER A 284 41.60 35.16 -10.13
CA SER A 284 42.00 33.99 -10.89
C SER A 284 42.57 32.93 -9.94
N ALA A 285 41.80 31.90 -9.65
CA ALA A 285 42.31 30.67 -9.07
C ALA A 285 42.70 29.70 -10.19
N VAL A 286 43.98 29.39 -10.26
CA VAL A 286 44.57 28.37 -11.12
C VAL A 286 43.95 27.02 -10.76
N ALA A 287 43.12 26.49 -11.65
CA ALA A 287 42.50 25.18 -11.50
C ALA A 287 43.56 24.08 -11.56
N ALA A 288 43.68 23.31 -10.49
CA ALA A 288 44.44 22.08 -10.48
C ALA A 288 43.88 21.10 -11.53
N PRO A 289 44.74 20.29 -12.19
CA PRO A 289 44.29 19.33 -13.19
C PRO A 289 43.29 18.35 -12.55
N ALA A 290 42.07 18.35 -13.07
CA ALA A 290 41.04 17.41 -12.67
C ALA A 290 41.57 15.98 -12.81
N LYS A 291 41.51 15.21 -11.72
CA LYS A 291 41.73 13.76 -11.75
C LYS A 291 40.89 13.17 -12.88
N PRO A 292 41.44 12.28 -13.73
CA PRO A 292 40.66 11.62 -14.75
C PRO A 292 39.47 10.93 -14.09
N ALA A 293 38.26 11.27 -14.56
CA ALA A 293 37.04 10.62 -14.13
C ALA A 293 37.21 9.10 -14.30
N PRO A 294 36.82 8.29 -13.30
CA PRO A 294 36.90 6.85 -13.43
C PRO A 294 36.13 6.45 -14.70
N ALA A 295 36.78 5.63 -15.53
CA ALA A 295 36.20 5.12 -16.76
C ALA A 295 34.78 4.61 -16.47
N LYS A 296 33.78 5.14 -17.20
CA LYS A 296 32.41 4.64 -17.17
C LYS A 296 32.47 3.15 -17.48
N GLU A 297 32.36 2.31 -16.45
CA GLU A 297 32.17 0.88 -16.65
C GLU A 297 30.86 0.68 -17.40
N GLU A 298 30.92 -0.01 -18.53
CA GLU A 298 29.74 -0.29 -19.34
C GLU A 298 28.77 -1.17 -18.52
N PRO A 299 27.50 -0.74 -18.38
CA PRO A 299 26.52 -1.43 -17.53
C PRO A 299 26.23 -2.87 -17.98
N GLU A 300 26.60 -3.23 -19.21
CA GLU A 300 26.38 -4.57 -19.78
C GLU A 300 27.22 -5.66 -19.10
N LYS A 301 28.29 -5.30 -18.38
CA LYS A 301 29.17 -6.27 -17.70
C LYS A 301 28.48 -7.02 -16.54
N TYR A 302 27.39 -6.49 -16.01
CA TYR A 302 26.72 -7.01 -14.82
C TYR A 302 25.44 -7.82 -15.09
N LEU A 303 25.06 -7.96 -16.36
CA LEU A 303 23.86 -8.70 -16.78
C LEU A 303 24.19 -10.19 -16.92
N ASP A 304 23.35 -11.05 -16.34
CA ASP A 304 23.31 -12.50 -16.61
C ASP A 304 22.43 -12.81 -17.84
N GLU A 305 22.13 -14.08 -18.05
CA GLU A 305 21.18 -14.57 -19.05
C GLU A 305 19.80 -13.87 -18.95
N PRO A 306 19.12 -13.65 -20.10
CA PRO A 306 17.81 -13.04 -20.12
C PRO A 306 16.80 -13.91 -19.36
N LEU A 307 16.11 -13.30 -18.41
CA LEU A 307 15.07 -13.93 -17.60
C LEU A 307 13.72 -13.83 -18.32
N ASN A 308 13.48 -14.70 -19.31
CA ASN A 308 12.19 -14.70 -20.00
C ASN A 308 11.13 -15.53 -19.26
N MET A 309 11.55 -16.55 -18.50
CA MET A 309 10.63 -17.47 -17.82
C MET A 309 10.57 -17.18 -16.33
N ILE A 310 9.36 -16.96 -15.82
CA ILE A 310 9.09 -16.62 -14.42
C ILE A 310 8.10 -17.64 -13.87
N VAL A 311 8.52 -18.37 -12.84
CA VAL A 311 7.65 -19.34 -12.15
C VAL A 311 7.05 -18.66 -10.93
N ILE A 312 5.73 -18.72 -10.82
CA ILE A 312 4.99 -18.14 -9.71
C ILE A 312 4.91 -19.17 -8.58
N GLU A 313 5.52 -18.87 -7.43
CA GLU A 313 5.58 -19.80 -6.31
C GLU A 313 4.27 -19.83 -5.50
N GLU A 314 3.53 -18.72 -5.49
CA GLU A 314 2.37 -18.51 -4.63
C GLU A 314 1.17 -17.94 -5.37
N ASP A 315 0.00 -18.22 -4.83
CA ASP A 315 -1.26 -17.67 -5.32
C ASP A 315 -1.26 -16.14 -5.20
N CYS A 316 -1.40 -15.48 -6.35
CA CYS A 316 -1.46 -14.03 -6.47
C CYS A 316 -2.91 -13.53 -6.42
N TYR A 317 -3.10 -12.37 -5.83
CA TYR A 317 -4.40 -11.71 -5.67
C TYR A 317 -4.31 -10.29 -6.22
N TYR A 318 -5.34 -9.90 -6.96
CA TYR A 318 -5.46 -8.54 -7.45
C TYR A 318 -6.35 -7.74 -6.52
N MET A 319 -5.80 -6.66 -5.95
CA MET A 319 -6.43 -5.90 -4.89
C MET A 319 -6.62 -4.45 -5.27
N THR A 320 -7.73 -3.90 -4.81
CA THR A 320 -8.14 -2.56 -5.18
C THR A 320 -8.76 -1.80 -4.03
N CYS A 321 -8.82 -0.49 -4.19
CA CYS A 321 -9.63 0.37 -3.34
C CYS A 321 -11.09 0.39 -3.75
N ILE A 322 -11.94 0.99 -2.90
CA ILE A 322 -13.37 1.13 -3.21
C ILE A 322 -13.61 2.22 -4.27
N LYS A 323 -12.82 3.30 -4.20
CA LYS A 323 -12.75 4.31 -5.26
C LYS A 323 -11.58 3.98 -6.17
N GLY A 324 -11.75 4.20 -7.47
CA GLY A 324 -10.69 3.95 -8.45
C GLY A 324 -9.53 4.93 -8.30
N SER A 325 -9.79 6.17 -7.92
CA SER A 325 -8.74 7.20 -7.83
C SER A 325 -8.02 7.19 -6.48
N SER A 326 -6.71 7.49 -6.55
CA SER A 326 -5.91 8.03 -5.44
C SER A 326 -5.69 7.10 -4.25
N CYS A 327 -5.21 5.88 -4.49
CA CYS A 327 -4.67 5.03 -3.43
C CYS A 327 -3.66 4.02 -3.99
N PRO A 328 -2.67 3.59 -3.18
CA PRO A 328 -1.78 2.52 -3.57
C PRO A 328 -2.53 1.19 -3.53
N ASP A 329 -2.56 0.47 -4.65
CA ASP A 329 -3.19 -0.84 -4.80
C ASP A 329 -2.43 -1.70 -5.82
N SER A 330 -3.03 -2.78 -6.34
CA SER A 330 -2.32 -3.66 -7.28
C SER A 330 -1.86 -2.99 -8.58
N ARG A 331 -2.39 -1.82 -8.93
CA ARG A 331 -1.92 -1.06 -10.09
C ARG A 331 -0.52 -0.47 -9.90
N GLU A 332 -0.17 -0.18 -8.65
CA GLU A 332 1.12 0.44 -8.29
C GLU A 332 2.07 -0.60 -7.66
N LEU A 333 1.52 -1.47 -6.82
CA LEU A 333 2.30 -2.41 -6.01
C LEU A 333 2.38 -3.82 -6.63
N GLY A 334 1.64 -4.06 -7.72
CA GLY A 334 1.56 -5.36 -8.37
C GLY A 334 0.67 -6.35 -7.63
N TYR A 335 0.98 -7.63 -7.77
CA TYR A 335 0.20 -8.71 -7.14
C TYR A 335 0.55 -8.88 -5.66
N PHE A 336 -0.47 -9.23 -4.87
CA PHE A 336 -0.29 -9.60 -3.46
C PHE A 336 -0.40 -11.11 -3.29
N THR A 337 0.34 -11.66 -2.34
CA THR A 337 0.33 -13.09 -2.01
C THR A 337 -0.41 -13.35 -0.71
N HIS A 338 -0.66 -14.62 -0.40
CA HIS A 338 -1.27 -14.99 0.86
C HIS A 338 -0.43 -14.59 2.10
N LYS A 339 0.89 -14.55 1.96
CA LYS A 339 1.81 -14.14 3.03
C LYS A 339 1.65 -12.68 3.44
N ASP A 340 1.16 -11.84 2.53
CA ASP A 340 0.93 -10.44 2.81
C ASP A 340 -0.30 -10.22 3.70
N PHE A 341 -1.14 -11.25 3.93
CA PHE A 341 -2.43 -11.09 4.60
C PHE A 341 -2.30 -11.17 6.12
N ILE A 342 -2.72 -10.11 6.79
CA ILE A 342 -2.78 -10.03 8.25
C ILE A 342 -4.12 -10.58 8.77
N GLY A 343 -5.21 -10.27 8.07
CA GLY A 343 -6.55 -10.59 8.53
C GLY A 343 -7.64 -10.23 7.53
N ARG A 344 -8.81 -10.83 7.69
CA ARG A 344 -10.01 -10.55 6.86
C ARG A 344 -11.05 -9.78 7.66
N TYR A 345 -11.69 -8.79 7.05
CA TYR A 345 -12.82 -8.06 7.63
C TYR A 345 -13.96 -8.96 8.09
N LEU A 346 -14.50 -8.67 9.27
CA LEU A 346 -15.71 -9.32 9.80
C LEU A 346 -16.89 -8.35 9.71
N GLU A 347 -17.90 -8.69 8.90
CA GLU A 347 -19.08 -7.82 8.75
C GLU A 347 -20.05 -7.92 9.94
N TRP A 348 -20.09 -9.07 10.63
CA TRP A 348 -21.11 -9.36 11.65
C TRP A 348 -21.10 -8.40 12.85
N PRO A 349 -19.96 -7.92 13.39
CA PRO A 349 -19.96 -6.99 14.52
C PRO A 349 -20.55 -5.64 14.11
N ASP A 350 -20.27 -5.18 12.89
CA ASP A 350 -20.83 -3.91 12.40
C ASP A 350 -22.33 -4.04 12.11
N ARG A 351 -22.79 -5.21 11.63
CA ARG A 351 -24.23 -5.50 11.52
C ARG A 351 -24.93 -5.46 12.88
N ILE A 352 -24.31 -5.96 13.95
CA ILE A 352 -24.87 -5.90 15.32
C ILE A 352 -24.88 -4.47 15.84
N LYS A 353 -23.81 -3.69 15.62
CA LYS A 353 -23.77 -2.28 16.00
C LYS A 353 -24.96 -1.52 15.42
N VAL A 354 -25.20 -1.70 14.11
CA VAL A 354 -26.29 -1.02 13.40
C VAL A 354 -27.66 -1.50 13.83
N LYS A 355 -27.87 -2.82 13.97
CA LYS A 355 -29.20 -3.39 14.26
C LYS A 355 -29.62 -3.32 15.72
N VAL A 356 -28.68 -3.37 16.66
CA VAL A 356 -28.96 -3.55 18.09
C VAL A 356 -28.43 -2.38 18.90
N ILE A 357 -27.14 -2.07 18.77
CA ILE A 357 -26.49 -1.11 19.67
C ILE A 357 -26.97 0.32 19.39
N TYR A 358 -26.97 0.77 18.13
CA TYR A 358 -27.38 2.13 17.80
C TYR A 358 -28.84 2.45 18.14
N PRO A 359 -29.82 1.56 17.90
CA PRO A 359 -31.19 1.78 18.39
C PRO A 359 -31.24 1.91 19.91
N ILE A 360 -30.61 0.99 20.65
CA ILE A 360 -30.60 1.03 22.12
C ILE A 360 -29.96 2.33 22.63
N GLN A 361 -28.82 2.72 22.07
CA GLN A 361 -28.15 3.98 22.42
C GLN A 361 -29.03 5.19 22.12
N ARG A 362 -29.76 5.19 20.99
CA ARG A 362 -30.70 6.26 20.66
C ARG A 362 -31.86 6.35 21.65
N TYR A 363 -32.40 5.22 22.08
CA TYR A 363 -33.45 5.19 23.11
C TYR A 363 -32.92 5.64 24.47
N ALA A 364 -31.73 5.19 24.86
CA ALA A 364 -31.09 5.58 26.12
C ALA A 364 -30.81 7.09 26.16
N ASN A 365 -30.26 7.66 25.08
CA ASN A 365 -30.01 9.10 24.99
C ASN A 365 -31.32 9.89 25.07
N ARG A 366 -32.37 9.48 24.34
CA ARG A 366 -33.69 10.15 24.44
C ARG A 366 -34.28 10.10 25.85
N ALA A 367 -34.12 8.96 26.54
CA ALA A 367 -34.60 8.83 27.92
C ALA A 367 -33.79 9.72 28.88
N LEU A 368 -32.48 9.85 28.64
CA LEU A 368 -31.60 10.73 29.42
C LEU A 368 -31.92 12.21 29.17
N ASP A 369 -32.08 12.61 27.91
CA ASP A 369 -32.49 13.97 27.53
C ASP A 369 -33.84 14.33 28.16
N TYR A 370 -34.80 13.40 28.14
CA TYR A 370 -36.09 13.58 28.80
C TYR A 370 -35.95 13.73 30.33
N ALA A 371 -35.14 12.88 30.96
CA ALA A 371 -34.87 12.99 32.40
C ALA A 371 -34.18 14.31 32.78
N LEU A 372 -33.24 14.79 31.95
CA LEU A 372 -32.60 16.09 32.15
C LEU A 372 -33.59 17.25 31.96
N SER A 373 -34.50 17.16 30.99
CA SER A 373 -35.53 18.19 30.80
C SER A 373 -36.49 18.32 31.98
N LEU A 374 -36.73 17.24 32.72
CA LEU A 374 -37.54 17.25 33.94
C LEU A 374 -36.80 17.84 35.15
N LEU A 375 -35.47 17.93 35.09
CA LEU A 375 -34.62 18.48 36.15
C LEU A 375 -34.20 19.93 35.88
N ALA A 376 -34.46 20.46 34.69
CA ALA A 376 -34.22 21.86 34.40
C ALA A 376 -35.19 22.72 35.24
N PRO A 377 -34.69 23.61 36.12
CA PRO A 377 -35.55 24.51 36.87
C PRO A 377 -36.32 25.40 35.88
N GLU A 378 -37.59 25.69 36.17
CA GLU A 378 -38.33 26.74 35.45
C GLU A 378 -37.55 28.04 35.67
N GLU A 379 -36.83 28.50 34.65
CA GLU A 379 -36.32 29.87 34.64
C GLU A 379 -37.56 30.76 34.64
N GLU A 380 -37.83 31.40 35.78
CA GLU A 380 -38.86 32.42 35.90
C GLU A 380 -38.53 33.53 34.89
N GLU A 381 -39.31 33.64 33.82
CA GLU A 381 -39.24 34.74 32.86
C GLU A 381 -39.62 36.03 33.59
N GLU A 382 -38.63 36.89 33.88
CA GLU A 382 -38.80 38.27 34.40
C GLU A 382 -39.38 39.23 33.34
#